data_AF-A0A529ZRU3-F1
#
_entry.id   AF-A0A529ZRU3-F1
#
_cell.length_a   1.000
_cell.length_b   1.000
_cell.length_c   1.000
_cell.angle_alpha   90.00
_cell.angle_beta   90.00
_cell.angle_gamma   90.00
#
_symmetry.space_group_name_H-M   'P 1'
#
loop_
_entity.id
_entity.type
_entity.pdbx_description
1 polymer ?
#
loop_
_entity_poly.entity_id
_entity_poly.type
_entity_poly.pdbx_seq_one_letter_code
_entity_poly.pdbx_strand_id
1 'polypeptide(L)'
;PVNIPDPAGVVTTHDETAAQMNQAVESLLPADAGIFVAAVADWRTANAAGEKIKKVAGKGPPSLQMVENPDILAGIGHHTQRPGLVVGFAAETQDLIANAEAKLKKKGADFIVANDVSHESGIGPSGVMGGDLNKVRIVSRTGVEEWPEMGKDEVAARLAALIAERLQTVVV
;
A
#
# COMPACT_ATOMS: atom_id res chain seq x y z
N PRO A 1 -9.18 -6.43 -4.81
CA PRO A 1 -8.77 -7.49 -5.75
C PRO A 1 -8.39 -6.91 -7.12
N VAL A 2 -7.31 -7.45 -7.72
CA VAL A 2 -6.90 -7.15 -9.09
C VAL A 2 -7.16 -8.37 -9.97
N ASN A 3 -7.39 -8.18 -11.27
CA ASN A 3 -7.69 -9.26 -12.21
C ASN A 3 -6.50 -9.60 -13.11
N ILE A 4 -5.29 -9.61 -12.52
CA ILE A 4 -4.04 -9.93 -13.21
C ILE A 4 -3.64 -11.38 -12.90
N PRO A 5 -2.96 -12.09 -13.82
CA PRO A 5 -2.47 -13.44 -13.57
C PRO A 5 -1.47 -13.50 -12.42
N ASP A 6 -1.47 -14.61 -11.70
CA ASP A 6 -0.49 -14.89 -10.66
C ASP A 6 0.93 -14.88 -11.25
N PRO A 7 1.90 -14.20 -10.62
CA PRO A 7 3.27 -14.17 -11.11
C PRO A 7 3.91 -15.58 -11.10
N ALA A 8 4.65 -15.90 -12.15
CA ALA A 8 5.34 -17.19 -12.26
C ALA A 8 6.38 -17.35 -11.14
N GLY A 9 6.36 -18.51 -10.46
CA GLY A 9 7.30 -18.83 -9.39
C GLY A 9 7.02 -18.14 -8.06
N VAL A 10 5.89 -17.43 -7.90
CA VAL A 10 5.48 -16.78 -6.67
C VAL A 10 4.31 -17.56 -6.04
N VAL A 11 4.36 -17.78 -4.73
CA VAL A 11 3.22 -18.30 -3.97
C VAL A 11 2.20 -17.17 -3.78
N THR A 12 1.02 -17.31 -4.37
CA THR A 12 -0.02 -16.28 -4.34
C THR A 12 -1.14 -16.67 -3.39
N THR A 13 -1.54 -15.74 -2.52
CA THR A 13 -2.75 -15.84 -1.69
C THR A 13 -3.76 -14.80 -2.18
N HIS A 14 -5.01 -15.21 -2.37
CA HIS A 14 -6.08 -14.35 -2.87
C HIS A 14 -6.99 -13.94 -1.73
N ASP A 15 -7.08 -12.62 -1.49
CA ASP A 15 -7.92 -12.02 -0.45
C ASP A 15 -8.90 -11.00 -1.05
N GLU A 16 -10.09 -10.90 -0.49
CA GLU A 16 -11.12 -9.96 -0.94
C GLU A 16 -11.29 -8.76 0.00
N THR A 17 -11.01 -8.95 1.28
CA THR A 17 -11.23 -7.94 2.33
C THR A 17 -9.93 -7.56 3.04
N ALA A 18 -9.88 -6.36 3.60
CA ALA A 18 -8.76 -5.90 4.43
C ALA A 18 -8.51 -6.82 5.64
N ALA A 19 -9.57 -7.41 6.21
CA ALA A 19 -9.45 -8.34 7.34
C ALA A 19 -8.81 -9.67 6.94
N GLN A 20 -9.20 -10.24 5.79
CA GLN A 20 -8.57 -11.45 5.25
C GLN A 20 -7.09 -11.20 4.94
N MET A 21 -6.79 -10.08 4.25
CA MET A 21 -5.42 -9.69 3.95
C MET A 21 -4.59 -9.51 5.23
N ASN A 22 -5.13 -8.90 6.28
CA ASN A 22 -4.43 -8.75 7.55
C ASN A 22 -4.05 -10.12 8.15
N GLN A 23 -5.01 -11.04 8.21
CA GLN A 23 -4.78 -12.40 8.73
C GLN A 23 -3.77 -13.17 7.87
N ALA A 24 -3.88 -13.08 6.54
CA ALA A 24 -2.96 -13.73 5.62
C ALA A 24 -1.53 -13.23 5.82
N VAL A 25 -1.33 -11.92 5.87
CA VAL A 25 0.00 -11.32 6.09
C VAL A 25 0.57 -11.69 7.46
N GLU A 26 -0.22 -11.63 8.53
CA GLU A 26 0.23 -12.04 9.87
C GLU A 26 0.68 -13.50 9.91
N SER A 27 -0.03 -14.39 9.21
CA SER A 27 0.30 -15.82 9.16
C SER A 27 1.60 -16.14 8.43
N LEU A 28 2.13 -15.20 7.63
CA LEU A 28 3.37 -15.34 6.89
C LEU A 28 4.60 -14.86 7.66
N LEU A 29 4.41 -14.32 8.88
CA LEU A 29 5.53 -13.95 9.73
C LEU A 29 6.16 -15.19 10.42
N PRO A 30 7.49 -15.20 10.65
CA PRO A 30 8.46 -14.15 10.31
C PRO A 30 8.83 -14.13 8.82
N ALA A 31 9.23 -12.97 8.32
CA ALA A 31 9.73 -12.76 6.97
C ALA A 31 10.95 -11.81 6.98
N ASP A 32 11.80 -11.88 5.96
CA ASP A 32 12.96 -10.97 5.84
C ASP A 32 12.51 -9.54 5.46
N ALA A 33 11.53 -9.43 4.56
CA ALA A 33 10.96 -8.16 4.13
C ALA A 33 9.43 -8.21 3.97
N GLY A 34 8.76 -7.09 4.24
CA GLY A 34 7.35 -6.85 3.93
C GLY A 34 7.16 -5.62 3.04
N ILE A 35 6.55 -5.79 1.87
CA ILE A 35 6.33 -4.73 0.89
C ILE A 35 4.82 -4.49 0.71
N PHE A 36 4.34 -3.35 1.21
CA PHE A 36 2.92 -3.03 1.31
C PHE A 36 2.47 -2.04 0.23
N VAL A 37 2.21 -2.58 -0.96
CA VAL A 37 1.78 -1.81 -2.16
C VAL A 37 0.25 -1.70 -2.27
N ALA A 38 -0.49 -2.62 -1.64
CA ALA A 38 -1.93 -2.72 -1.82
C ALA A 38 -2.67 -1.44 -1.37
N ALA A 39 -3.61 -0.98 -2.20
CA ALA A 39 -4.54 0.09 -1.86
C ALA A 39 -5.66 -0.44 -0.95
N VAL A 40 -5.34 -0.65 0.33
CA VAL A 40 -6.29 -1.14 1.34
C VAL A 40 -7.24 -0.01 1.72
N ALA A 41 -8.56 -0.29 1.68
CA ALA A 41 -9.56 0.69 2.07
C ALA A 41 -9.48 0.98 3.59
N ASP A 42 -9.49 2.25 3.99
CA ASP A 42 -9.42 2.65 5.39
C ASP A 42 -10.68 2.26 6.20
N TRP A 43 -11.82 2.11 5.52
CA TRP A 43 -13.12 1.86 6.13
C TRP A 43 -13.82 0.66 5.50
N ARG A 44 -14.63 -0.04 6.29
CA ARG A 44 -15.58 -1.06 5.84
C ARG A 44 -16.98 -0.80 6.42
N THR A 45 -17.99 -1.43 5.85
CA THR A 45 -19.33 -1.41 6.47
C THR A 45 -19.30 -2.18 7.79
N ALA A 46 -19.98 -1.64 8.81
CA ALA A 46 -20.10 -2.29 10.12
C ALA A 46 -20.88 -3.61 10.02
N ASN A 47 -21.90 -3.63 9.15
CA ASN A 47 -22.77 -4.78 8.93
C ASN A 47 -22.73 -5.15 7.45
N ALA A 48 -22.06 -6.25 7.11
CA ALA A 48 -22.15 -6.84 5.78
C ALA A 48 -23.49 -7.58 5.66
N ALA A 49 -24.33 -7.17 4.70
CA ALA A 49 -25.58 -7.88 4.43
C ALA A 49 -25.29 -9.17 3.64
N GLY A 50 -25.68 -10.33 4.19
CA GLY A 50 -25.55 -11.62 3.49
C GLY A 50 -26.48 -11.79 2.28
N GLU A 51 -27.45 -10.89 2.14
CA GLU A 51 -28.37 -10.85 1.01
C GLU A 51 -28.43 -9.44 0.41
N LYS A 52 -28.80 -9.38 -0.87
CA LYS A 52 -29.04 -8.11 -1.58
C LYS A 52 -30.08 -7.27 -0.83
N ILE A 53 -29.68 -6.08 -0.38
CA ILE A 53 -30.59 -5.12 0.23
C ILE A 53 -31.64 -4.69 -0.80
N LYS A 54 -32.90 -5.07 -0.59
CA LYS A 54 -34.02 -4.75 -1.49
C LYS A 54 -34.48 -3.31 -1.28
N LYS A 55 -34.83 -2.65 -2.37
CA LYS A 55 -35.54 -1.36 -2.31
C LYS A 55 -36.93 -1.60 -1.73
N VAL A 56 -37.29 -0.86 -0.68
CA VAL A 56 -38.64 -0.89 -0.10
C VAL A 56 -39.34 0.40 -0.49
N ALA A 57 -40.45 0.30 -1.22
CA ALA A 57 -41.22 1.46 -1.64
C ALA A 57 -41.66 2.29 -0.42
N GLY A 58 -41.47 3.61 -0.48
CA GLY A 58 -41.78 4.52 0.62
C GLY A 58 -40.73 4.60 1.73
N LYS A 59 -39.65 3.80 1.69
CA LYS A 59 -38.50 3.97 2.57
C LYS A 59 -37.34 4.66 1.84
N GLY A 60 -36.65 5.55 2.56
CA GLY A 60 -35.40 6.15 2.09
C GLY A 60 -34.27 5.14 1.97
N PRO A 61 -33.13 5.52 1.37
CA PRO A 61 -31.97 4.65 1.27
C PRO A 61 -31.50 4.21 2.68
N PRO A 62 -30.99 2.98 2.82
CA PRO A 62 -30.42 2.53 4.09
C PRO A 62 -29.17 3.35 4.43
N SER A 63 -28.97 3.63 5.72
CA SER A 63 -27.71 4.20 6.19
C SER A 63 -26.64 3.12 6.22
N LEU A 64 -25.45 3.43 5.68
CA LEU A 64 -24.26 2.59 5.81
C LEU A 64 -23.45 3.07 7.02
N GLN A 65 -23.48 2.28 8.09
CA GLN A 65 -22.57 2.48 9.21
C GLN A 65 -21.18 1.97 8.80
N MET A 66 -20.16 2.79 9.00
CA MET A 66 -18.78 2.49 8.64
C MET A 66 -17.94 2.29 9.90
N VAL A 67 -16.99 1.36 9.84
CA VAL A 67 -15.97 1.11 10.86
C VAL A 67 -14.60 1.04 10.20
N GLU A 68 -13.54 1.35 10.96
CA GLU A 68 -12.17 1.32 10.44
C GLU A 68 -11.72 -0.11 10.11
N ASN A 69 -10.94 -0.22 9.04
CA ASN A 69 -10.21 -1.44 8.71
C ASN A 69 -8.91 -1.57 9.52
N PRO A 70 -8.41 -2.81 9.69
CA PRO A 70 -7.10 -2.99 10.29
C PRO A 70 -6.04 -2.29 9.43
N ASP A 71 -5.13 -1.61 10.12
CA ASP A 71 -3.99 -0.94 9.51
C ASP A 71 -2.84 -1.93 9.34
N ILE A 72 -2.88 -2.71 8.26
CA ILE A 72 -1.97 -3.85 8.04
C ILE A 72 -0.50 -3.43 8.12
N LEU A 73 -0.13 -2.32 7.47
CA LEU A 73 1.25 -1.84 7.48
C LEU A 73 1.70 -1.44 8.90
N ALA A 74 0.85 -0.77 9.68
CA ALA A 74 1.19 -0.45 11.07
C ALA A 74 1.23 -1.71 11.95
N GLY A 75 0.31 -2.64 11.75
CA GLY A 75 0.27 -3.92 12.46
C GLY A 75 1.59 -4.68 12.29
N ILE A 76 2.08 -4.78 11.05
CA ILE A 76 3.34 -5.47 10.76
C ILE A 76 4.56 -4.65 11.17
N GLY A 77 4.56 -3.34 10.90
CA GLY A 77 5.69 -2.45 11.23
C GLY A 77 5.97 -2.30 12.73
N HIS A 78 5.04 -2.69 13.59
CA HIS A 78 5.19 -2.73 15.05
C HIS A 78 5.04 -4.14 15.64
N HIS A 79 4.99 -5.18 14.81
CA HIS A 79 4.80 -6.56 15.26
C HIS A 79 6.02 -7.08 16.04
N THR A 80 5.82 -8.04 16.94
CA THR A 80 6.92 -8.69 17.69
C THR A 80 7.85 -9.49 16.78
N GLN A 81 7.31 -10.02 15.68
CA GLN A 81 8.04 -10.68 14.58
C GLN A 81 8.12 -9.78 13.34
N ARG A 82 8.22 -8.47 13.53
CA ARG A 82 8.35 -7.50 12.44
C ARG A 82 9.49 -7.93 11.49
N PRO A 83 9.29 -7.90 10.16
CA PRO A 83 10.36 -8.14 9.20
C PRO A 83 11.56 -7.21 9.41
N GLY A 84 12.74 -7.66 8.97
CA GLY A 84 13.95 -6.84 9.00
C GLY A 84 13.82 -5.57 8.16
N LEU A 85 13.08 -5.66 7.04
CA LEU A 85 12.76 -4.53 6.17
C LEU A 85 11.24 -4.38 5.95
N VAL A 86 10.68 -3.21 6.25
CA VAL A 86 9.27 -2.89 6.03
C VAL A 86 9.14 -1.69 5.10
N VAL A 87 8.50 -1.90 3.94
CA VAL A 87 8.31 -0.90 2.89
C VAL A 87 6.84 -0.57 2.74
N GLY A 88 6.48 0.71 2.85
CA GLY A 88 5.12 1.19 2.60
C GLY A 88 5.02 2.03 1.33
N PHE A 89 3.80 2.27 0.87
CA PHE A 89 3.51 3.18 -0.25
C PHE A 89 2.59 4.33 0.20
N ALA A 90 2.75 5.48 -0.44
CA ALA A 90 1.92 6.66 -0.24
C ALA A 90 1.61 7.32 -1.58
N ALA A 91 0.35 7.22 -1.99
CA ALA A 91 -0.20 8.00 -3.09
C ALA A 91 -0.89 9.22 -2.48
N GLU A 92 -0.30 10.41 -2.63
CA GLU A 92 -0.86 11.65 -2.09
C GLU A 92 -1.06 12.66 -3.22
N THR A 93 -1.98 13.60 -3.03
CA THR A 93 -2.22 14.72 -3.97
C THR A 93 -1.69 16.05 -3.45
N GLN A 94 -1.32 16.12 -2.16
CA GLN A 94 -0.82 17.32 -1.48
C GLN A 94 0.20 16.92 -0.41
N ASP A 95 1.11 17.82 -0.08
CA ASP A 95 2.09 17.68 1.01
C ASP A 95 2.81 16.32 1.06
N LEU A 96 3.16 15.79 -0.14
CA LEU A 96 3.61 14.41 -0.34
C LEU A 96 4.72 13.98 0.63
N ILE A 97 5.76 14.81 0.80
CA ILE A 97 6.91 14.48 1.66
C ILE A 97 6.49 14.46 3.13
N ALA A 98 5.78 15.49 3.60
CA ALA A 98 5.35 15.58 5.00
C ALA A 98 4.41 14.41 5.37
N ASN A 99 3.47 14.08 4.48
CA ASN A 99 2.56 12.94 4.66
C ASN A 99 3.32 11.60 4.65
N ALA A 100 4.29 11.43 3.75
CA ALA A 100 5.12 10.23 3.71
C ALA A 100 6.01 10.09 4.96
N GLU A 101 6.60 11.17 5.48
CA GLU A 101 7.37 11.16 6.73
C GLU A 101 6.51 10.83 7.95
N ALA A 102 5.30 11.40 8.02
CA ALA A 102 4.35 11.09 9.08
C ALA A 102 3.93 9.61 9.02
N LYS A 103 3.65 9.10 7.82
CA LYS A 103 3.31 7.69 7.57
C LYS A 103 4.48 6.77 7.93
N LEU A 104 5.71 7.09 7.54
CA LEU A 104 6.92 6.33 7.89
C LEU A 104 7.00 6.08 9.40
N LYS A 105 6.87 7.15 10.20
CA LYS A 105 6.93 7.09 11.67
C LYS A 105 5.75 6.35 12.26
N LYS A 106 4.52 6.74 11.88
CA LYS A 106 3.28 6.15 12.40
C LYS A 106 3.22 4.65 12.16
N LYS A 107 3.64 4.21 10.98
CA LYS A 107 3.49 2.83 10.54
C LYS A 107 4.68 1.92 10.89
N GLY A 108 5.78 2.47 11.40
CA GLY A 108 6.97 1.67 11.72
C GLY A 108 7.70 1.14 10.49
N ALA A 109 7.57 1.79 9.33
CA ALA A 109 8.27 1.42 8.10
C ALA A 109 9.72 1.93 8.07
N ASP A 110 10.55 1.31 7.23
CA ASP A 110 11.95 1.70 7.00
C ASP A 110 12.07 2.72 5.88
N PHE A 111 11.23 2.60 4.85
CA PHE A 111 10.99 3.66 3.88
C PHE A 111 9.56 3.61 3.30
N ILE A 112 9.10 4.76 2.84
CA ILE A 112 7.85 4.96 2.11
C ILE A 112 8.17 5.35 0.66
N VAL A 113 7.61 4.61 -0.28
CA VAL A 113 7.59 4.98 -1.69
C VAL A 113 6.42 5.95 -1.89
N ALA A 114 6.74 7.23 -2.04
CA ALA A 114 5.76 8.29 -2.16
C ALA A 114 5.62 8.75 -3.62
N ASN A 115 4.41 8.78 -4.16
CA ASN A 115 4.14 9.25 -5.50
C ASN A 115 2.98 10.26 -5.52
N ASP A 116 3.16 11.34 -6.27
CA ASP A 116 2.13 12.34 -6.49
C ASP A 116 1.15 11.83 -7.54
N VAL A 117 -0.10 11.62 -7.14
CA VAL A 117 -1.16 11.07 -8.00
C VAL A 117 -2.15 12.13 -8.48
N SER A 118 -1.87 13.40 -8.21
CA SER A 118 -2.71 14.50 -8.68
C SER A 118 -2.70 14.58 -10.22
N HIS A 119 -3.79 15.09 -10.79
CA HIS A 119 -3.85 15.42 -12.22
C HIS A 119 -2.83 16.51 -12.61
N GLU A 120 -2.39 17.31 -11.64
CA GLU A 120 -1.43 18.40 -11.79
C GLU A 120 0.01 17.97 -11.49
N SER A 121 0.26 16.66 -11.28
CA SER A 121 1.57 16.09 -10.95
C SER A 121 2.66 16.37 -11.98
N GLY A 122 2.28 16.85 -13.17
CA GLY A 122 3.19 17.15 -14.28
C GLY A 122 3.70 15.89 -15.00
N ILE A 123 3.13 14.72 -14.70
CA ILE A 123 3.54 13.42 -15.23
C ILE A 123 2.58 12.98 -16.33
N GLY A 124 3.06 12.98 -17.57
CA GLY A 124 2.25 12.68 -18.75
C GLY A 124 1.02 13.61 -18.93
N PRO A 125 0.20 13.39 -19.96
CA PRO A 125 -0.97 14.23 -20.24
C PRO A 125 -2.16 13.99 -19.30
N SER A 126 -2.16 12.89 -18.52
CA SER A 126 -3.28 12.46 -17.67
C SER A 126 -2.94 12.31 -16.18
N GLY A 127 -1.69 12.54 -15.77
CA GLY A 127 -1.20 12.21 -14.43
C GLY A 127 -0.85 10.72 -14.25
N VAL A 128 -0.49 10.33 -13.03
CA VAL A 128 0.00 8.98 -12.68
C VAL A 128 -1.11 7.93 -12.61
N MET A 129 -2.32 8.30 -12.22
CA MET A 129 -3.44 7.34 -12.09
C MET A 129 -3.95 6.91 -13.46
N GLY A 130 -3.65 5.67 -13.83
CA GLY A 130 -4.01 5.09 -15.14
C GLY A 130 -2.99 5.33 -16.26
N GLY A 131 -1.89 6.06 -16.01
CA GLY A 131 -0.78 6.24 -16.96
C GLY A 131 0.37 5.25 -16.75
N ASP A 132 1.30 5.17 -17.70
CA ASP A 132 2.45 4.25 -17.63
C ASP A 132 3.70 4.86 -16.99
N LEU A 133 3.66 6.18 -16.75
CA LEU A 133 4.75 6.96 -16.18
C LEU A 133 4.51 7.23 -14.69
N ASN A 134 5.60 7.28 -13.94
CA ASN A 134 5.57 7.57 -12.51
C ASN A 134 6.81 8.36 -12.09
N LYS A 135 6.65 9.17 -11.06
CA LYS A 135 7.75 9.88 -10.38
C LYS A 135 7.60 9.62 -8.89
N VAL A 136 8.55 8.87 -8.34
CA VAL A 136 8.52 8.45 -6.95
C VAL A 136 9.60 9.17 -6.13
N ARG A 137 9.33 9.29 -4.85
CA ARG A 137 10.27 9.77 -3.84
C ARG A 137 10.39 8.69 -2.78
N ILE A 138 11.62 8.28 -2.48
CA ILE A 138 11.90 7.31 -1.42
C ILE A 138 12.12 8.10 -0.14
N VAL A 139 11.15 8.06 0.76
CA VAL A 139 11.19 8.78 2.05
C VAL A 139 11.62 7.80 3.13
N SER A 140 12.77 8.05 3.74
CA SER A 140 13.38 7.18 4.75
C SER A 140 13.83 7.98 5.97
N ARG A 141 14.31 7.29 7.02
CA ARG A 141 14.88 7.97 8.20
C ARG A 141 16.14 8.77 7.90
N THR A 142 16.86 8.44 6.83
CA THR A 142 18.10 9.12 6.43
C THR A 142 17.86 10.30 5.49
N GLY A 143 16.63 10.47 4.98
CA GLY A 143 16.27 11.56 4.06
C GLY A 143 15.36 11.10 2.93
N VAL A 144 15.21 12.00 1.95
CA VAL A 144 14.37 11.81 0.76
C VAL A 144 15.25 11.68 -0.47
N GLU A 145 15.07 10.59 -1.23
CA GLU A 145 15.65 10.43 -2.56
C GLU A 145 14.58 10.64 -3.62
N GLU A 146 14.79 11.60 -4.53
CA GLU A 146 13.88 11.81 -5.66
C GLU A 146 14.34 11.03 -6.88
N TRP A 147 13.42 10.31 -7.52
CA TRP A 147 13.69 9.63 -8.77
C TRP A 147 13.19 10.45 -9.97
N PRO A 148 13.84 10.33 -11.14
CA PRO A 148 13.32 10.91 -12.36
C PRO A 148 11.98 10.27 -12.74
N GLU A 149 11.27 10.91 -13.68
CA GLU A 149 10.12 10.28 -14.32
C GLU A 149 10.57 9.06 -15.11
N MET A 150 9.93 7.92 -14.85
CA MET A 150 10.28 6.63 -15.44
C MET A 150 9.01 5.80 -15.67
N GLY A 151 9.10 4.78 -16.51
CA GLY A 151 8.02 3.81 -16.69
C GLY A 151 7.78 2.98 -15.43
N LYS A 152 6.56 2.47 -15.23
CA LYS A 152 6.22 1.61 -14.08
C LYS A 152 7.14 0.39 -13.95
N ASP A 153 7.50 -0.24 -15.06
CA ASP A 153 8.41 -1.40 -15.06
C ASP A 153 9.82 -1.02 -14.61
N GLU A 154 10.30 0.15 -15.02
CA GLU A 154 11.60 0.68 -14.61
C GLU A 154 11.61 1.07 -13.13
N VAL A 155 10.54 1.70 -12.64
CA VAL A 155 10.35 1.97 -11.21
C VAL A 155 10.34 0.67 -10.41
N ALA A 156 9.61 -0.35 -10.87
CA ALA A 156 9.55 -1.65 -10.21
C ALA A 156 10.93 -2.35 -10.16
N ALA A 157 11.66 -2.35 -11.27
CA ALA A 157 13.01 -2.92 -11.33
C ALA A 157 13.98 -2.20 -10.39
N ARG A 158 13.95 -0.86 -10.37
CA ARG A 158 14.79 -0.06 -9.48
C ARG A 158 14.43 -0.24 -8.01
N LEU A 159 13.14 -0.34 -7.67
CA LEU A 159 12.68 -0.66 -6.31
C LEU A 159 13.13 -2.05 -5.86
N ALA A 160 13.01 -3.05 -6.73
CA ALA A 160 13.47 -4.41 -6.42
C ALA A 160 14.98 -4.44 -6.13
N ALA A 161 15.79 -3.73 -6.92
CA ALA A 161 17.23 -3.61 -6.70
C ALA A 161 17.55 -2.92 -5.35
N LEU A 162 16.87 -1.81 -5.05
CA LEU A 162 17.03 -1.11 -3.77
C LEU A 162 16.64 -2.00 -2.58
N ILE A 163 15.53 -2.73 -2.67
CA ILE A 163 15.07 -3.65 -1.61
C ILE A 163 16.11 -4.76 -1.40
N ALA A 164 16.63 -5.35 -2.48
CA ALA A 164 17.67 -6.38 -2.40
C ALA A 164 18.95 -5.89 -1.73
N GLU A 165 19.41 -4.68 -2.06
CA GLU A 165 20.56 -4.04 -1.41
C GLU A 165 20.30 -3.84 0.09
N ARG A 166 19.12 -3.33 0.45
CA ARG A 166 18.76 -3.10 1.86
C ARG A 166 18.71 -4.39 2.65
N LEU A 167 18.18 -5.48 2.09
CA LEU A 167 18.16 -6.80 2.71
C LEU A 167 19.56 -7.33 3.04
N GLN A 168 20.57 -7.08 2.21
CA GLN A 168 21.96 -7.48 2.49
C GLN A 168 22.56 -6.75 3.70
N THR A 169 22.01 -5.59 4.07
CA THR A 169 22.49 -4.77 5.18
C THR A 169 21.72 -4.95 6.47
N VAL A 170 20.60 -5.69 6.43
CA VAL A 170 19.86 -6.08 7.63
C VAL A 170 20.70 -7.12 8.37
N VAL A 171 21.22 -6.76 9.54
CA VAL A 171 21.85 -7.71 10.45
C VAL A 171 20.72 -8.39 11.23
N VAL A 172 20.55 -9.69 11.00
CA VAL A 172 19.59 -10.56 11.72
C VAL A 172 20.11 -10.88 13.11
#